data_AF-A0A350PBX8-F1
#
_entry.id   AF-A0A350PBX8-F1
#
_cell.length_a   1.000
_cell.length_b   1.000
_cell.length_c   1.000
_cell.angle_alpha   90.00
_cell.angle_beta   90.00
_cell.angle_gamma   90.00
#
_symmetry.space_group_name_H-M   'P 1'
#
loop_
_entity.id
_entity.type
_entity.pdbx_description
1 polymer ?
#
loop_
_entity_poly.entity_id
_entity_poly.type
_entity_poly.pdbx_seq_one_letter_code
_entity_poly.pdbx_strand_id
1 'polypeptide(L)' 'MATFGVIVFPGSNCDHDAYHAMKHIMNSNVKFLWHKDTDLSGIDFLIV' A
#
# COMPACT_ATOMS: atom_id res chain seq x y z
N MET A 1 7.78 9.82 8.97
CA MET A 1 6.38 9.69 8.53
C MET A 1 6.11 8.22 8.28
N ALA A 2 4.96 7.70 8.71
CA ALA A 2 4.63 6.29 8.51
C ALA A 2 4.54 5.94 7.03
N THR A 3 5.01 4.74 6.67
CA THR A 3 4.96 4.17 5.33
C THR A 3 3.93 3.05 5.27
N PHE A 4 2.96 3.19 4.37
CA PHE A 4 1.90 2.22 4.13
C PHE A 4 2.23 1.37 2.91
N GLY A 5 2.08 0.06 3.03
CA GLY A 5 2.14 -0.89 1.93
C GLY A 5 0.73 -1.30 1.51
N VAL A 6 0.34 -1.01 0.26
CA VAL A 6 -0.91 -1.49 -0.32
C VAL A 6 -0.63 -2.74 -1.13
N ILE A 7 -1.18 -3.87 -0.72
CA ILE A 7 -0.97 -5.15 -1.41
C ILE A 7 -1.85 -5.22 -2.66
N VAL A 8 -1.24 -5.58 -3.78
CA VAL A 8 -1.92 -5.81 -5.05
C VAL A 8 -2.00 -7.31 -5.30
N PHE A 9 -3.23 -7.81 -5.35
CA PHE A 9 -3.54 -9.18 -5.80
C PHE A 9 -3.97 -9.19 -7.28
N PRO A 10 -3.83 -10.32 -7.99
CA PRO A 10 -4.38 -10.45 -9.33
C PRO A 10 -5.90 -10.23 -9.31
N GLY A 11 -6.37 -9.20 -10.04
CA GLY A 11 -7.79 -8.85 -10.11
C GLY A 11 -8.29 -8.00 -8.93
N SER A 12 -7.41 -7.50 -8.07
CA SER A 12 -7.77 -6.46 -7.11
C SER A 12 -8.18 -5.17 -7.83
N ASN A 13 -9.21 -4.51 -7.31
CA ASN A 13 -9.80 -3.32 -7.91
C ASN A 13 -9.62 -2.05 -7.06
N CYS A 14 -9.54 -2.20 -5.73
CA CYS A 14 -9.55 -1.07 -4.79
C CYS A 14 -8.15 -0.70 -4.25
N ASP A 15 -7.09 -1.33 -4.74
CA ASP A 15 -5.71 -0.99 -4.37
C ASP A 15 -5.37 0.47 -4.71
N HIS A 16 -5.80 0.96 -5.85
CA HIS A 16 -5.63 2.37 -6.23
C HIS A 16 -6.43 3.33 -5.35
N ASP A 17 -7.62 2.94 -4.90
CA ASP A 17 -8.44 3.75 -3.98
C ASP A 17 -7.75 3.87 -2.62
N ALA A 18 -7.23 2.75 -2.10
CA ALA A 18 -6.45 2.71 -0.87
C ALA A 18 -5.17 3.56 -1.00
N TYR A 19 -4.46 3.44 -2.12
CA TYR A 19 -3.30 4.29 -2.40
C TYR A 19 -3.68 5.76 -2.40
N HIS A 20 -4.76 6.15 -3.09
CA HIS A 20 -5.18 7.53 -3.20
C HIS A 20 -5.56 8.11 -1.84
N ALA A 21 -6.34 7.38 -1.04
CA ALA A 21 -6.72 7.80 0.30
C ALA A 21 -5.49 8.06 1.18
N MET A 22 -4.51 7.16 1.17
CA MET A 22 -3.33 7.29 2.02
C MET A 22 -2.35 8.35 1.48
N LYS A 23 -2.12 8.40 0.18
CA LYS A 23 -1.13 9.27 -0.43
C LYS A 23 -1.61 10.72 -0.53
N HIS A 24 -2.84 10.94 -0.96
CA HIS A 24 -3.34 12.26 -1.35
C HIS A 24 -4.26 12.90 -0.33
N ILE A 25 -5.05 12.11 0.40
CA ILE A 25 -5.94 12.66 1.45
C ILE A 25 -5.18 12.73 2.77
N MET A 26 -4.47 11.66 3.14
CA MET A 26 -3.73 11.56 4.40
C MET A 26 -2.26 11.99 4.29
N ASN A 27 -1.79 12.43 3.12
CA ASN A 27 -0.43 12.91 2.89
C ASN A 27 0.68 11.97 3.41
N SER A 28 0.43 10.66 3.41
CA SER A 28 1.34 9.64 3.94
C SER A 28 2.27 9.09 2.87
N ASN A 29 3.34 8.41 3.30
CA ASN A 29 4.18 7.65 2.36
C ASN A 29 3.49 6.33 2.04
N VAL A 30 3.41 5.96 0.76
CA VAL A 30 2.67 4.77 0.31
C VAL A 30 3.46 4.05 -0.78
N LYS A 31 3.55 2.73 -0.70
CA LYS A 31 4.13 1.85 -1.69
C LYS A 31 3.12 0.78 -2.10
N PHE A 32 3.06 0.45 -3.38
CA PHE A 32 2.43 -0.79 -3.81
C PHE A 32 3.36 -1.96 -3.54
N LEU A 33 2.78 -3.08 -3.11
CA LEU A 33 3.45 -4.33 -2.86
C LEU A 33 2.75 -5.41 -3.67
N TRP A 34 3.49 -6.22 -4.41
CA TRP A 34 2.88 -7.36 -5.08
C TRP A 34 2.60 -8.45 -4.04
N HIS A 35 1.47 -9.17 -4.16
CA HIS A 35 1.10 -10.21 -3.18
C HIS A 35 2.12 -11.35 -2.99
N LYS A 36 3.15 -11.45 -3.84
CA LYS A 36 4.26 -12.41 -3.72
C LYS A 36 5.55 -11.80 -3.20
N ASP A 37 5.61 -10.51 -2.94
CA ASP A 37 6.78 -9.87 -2.35
C ASP A 37 6.95 -10.37 -0.91
N THR A 38 8.16 -10.82 -0.59
CA THR A 38 8.50 -11.36 0.74
C THR A 38 9.29 -10.39 1.59
N ASP A 39 9.87 -9.35 0.98
CA ASP A 39 10.52 -8.25 1.68
C ASP A 39 9.51 -7.14 1.97
N LEU A 40 9.18 -6.98 3.24
CA LEU A 40 8.28 -5.93 3.75
C LEU A 40 9.04 -4.89 4.58
N SER A 41 10.37 -4.84 4.45
CA SER A 41 11.19 -3.92 5.21
C SER A 41 10.83 -2.46 4.93
N GLY A 42 10.76 -1.65 5.99
CA GLY A 42 10.41 -0.24 5.91
C GLY A 42 8.92 0.03 5.64
N ILE A 43 8.05 -0.95 5.86
CA ILE A 43 6.59 -0.77 5.90
C ILE A 43 6.13 -0.78 7.36
N ASP A 44 5.40 0.26 7.77
CA ASP A 44 4.84 0.37 9.12
C ASP A 44 3.43 -0.23 9.21
N PHE A 45 2.68 -0.18 8.10
CA PHE A 45 1.29 -0.65 8.00
C PHE A 45 1.01 -1.34 6.67
N LEU A 46 0.20 -2.40 6.67
CA LEU A 46 -0.27 -3.08 5.46
C LEU A 46 -1.76 -2.86 5.25
N ILE A 47 -2.14 -2.62 4.00
CA ILE A 47 -3.52 -2.54 3.52
C ILE A 47 -3.71 -3.67 2.51
N VAL A 48 -4.76 -4.47 2.73
CA VAL A 48 -5.11 -5.68 1.97
C VAL A 48 -6.47 -5.50 1.32
#